data_AF-A0A6P6GDV0-F1
#
_entry.id   AF-A0A6P6GDV0-F1
#
_cell.length_a   1.000
_cell.length_b   1.000
_cell.length_c   1.000
_cell.angle_alpha   90.00
_cell.angle_beta   90.00
_cell.angle_gamma   90.00
#
_symmetry.space_group_name_H-M   'P 1'
#
loop_
_entity.id
_entity.type
_entity.pdbx_description
1 polymer ?
#
loop_
_entity_poly.entity_id
_entity_poly.type
_entity_poly.pdbx_seq_one_letter_code
_entity_poly.pdbx_strand_id
1 'polypeptide(L)'
;MRCNDQILRLKILSYFMFHGLDSTQPQQIFRYLPVLSFTESYIYQLDSLNEKMLNSTSYEVAFSERGSKDADMRLISMFHNVFKNDPFRPLAGVLEFHGLLTKRIEQQFKCGEEYWALERGLCSAIIDRKEIHVEDVIKAIHLKSFDYRVLNLLLYQLRGEQVNELHMDFLSVSEFLVEVADDLFDYEDDVVENNFNILRMFVRIYGASAPTMLAKHITEAEEKYNAMLKTLDSQLSLNYQRRCEEATKEGGNKSGHPLGTWNIPPLILDEELYRSNLLDPK
;
A
#
# COMPACT_ATOMS: atom_id res chain seq x y z
N MET A 1 -5.71 -3.28 20.04
CA MET A 1 -4.55 -2.38 19.78
C MET A 1 -3.27 -3.23 19.80
N ARG A 2 -3.09 -4.05 18.76
CA ARG A 2 -1.88 -4.85 18.49
C ARG A 2 -1.77 -4.96 16.97
N CYS A 3 -1.47 -3.84 16.34
CA CYS A 3 -1.02 -3.77 14.96
C CYS A 3 -0.17 -2.49 14.87
N ASN A 4 0.92 -2.51 14.12
CA ASN A 4 1.78 -1.39 13.69
C ASN A 4 3.22 -1.33 14.21
N ASP A 5 3.56 -1.49 15.49
CA ASP A 5 4.95 -1.21 15.94
C ASP A 5 6.03 -2.15 15.35
N GLN A 6 5.68 -3.41 15.03
CA GLN A 6 6.62 -4.34 14.37
C GLN A 6 6.69 -4.13 12.85
N ILE A 7 5.57 -3.84 12.18
CA ILE A 7 5.50 -3.65 10.73
C ILE A 7 6.20 -2.33 10.32
N LEU A 8 6.00 -1.26 11.09
CA LEU A 8 6.63 0.06 10.86
C LEU A 8 8.16 0.00 10.94
N ARG A 9 8.68 -0.73 11.94
CA ARG A 9 10.13 -0.98 12.08
C ARG A 9 10.66 -1.82 10.92
N LEU A 10 9.90 -2.81 10.45
CA LEU A 10 10.36 -3.74 9.44
C LEU A 10 10.38 -3.13 8.03
N LYS A 11 9.44 -2.23 7.69
CA LYS A 11 9.35 -1.62 6.35
C LYS A 11 10.35 -0.45 6.17
N ILE A 12 10.43 0.51 7.09
CA ILE A 12 11.40 1.64 7.01
C ILE A 12 12.86 1.15 7.03
N LEU A 13 13.18 0.18 7.88
CA LEU A 13 14.55 -0.35 7.96
C LEU A 13 14.98 -1.12 6.70
N SER A 14 14.03 -1.57 5.88
CA SER A 14 14.33 -2.21 4.60
C SER A 14 14.86 -1.21 3.58
N TYR A 15 14.53 0.08 3.70
CA TYR A 15 15.10 1.13 2.85
C TYR A 15 16.49 1.56 3.31
N PHE A 16 16.82 1.45 4.60
CA PHE A 16 18.11 1.92 5.15
C PHE A 16 19.33 1.35 4.40
N MET A 17 19.27 0.11 3.94
CA MET A 17 20.36 -0.49 3.16
C MET A 17 20.60 0.19 1.81
N PHE A 18 19.56 0.68 1.13
CA PHE A 18 19.68 1.46 -0.11
C PHE A 18 20.29 2.85 0.12
N HIS A 19 20.37 3.24 1.39
CA HIS A 19 20.98 4.48 1.86
C HIS A 19 22.33 4.22 2.55
N GLY A 20 22.85 2.99 2.55
CA GLY A 20 24.08 2.67 3.28
C GLY A 20 23.99 2.96 4.79
N LEU A 21 22.77 2.98 5.33
CA LEU A 21 22.51 3.16 6.75
C LEU A 21 22.47 1.80 7.47
N ASP A 22 22.95 1.79 8.70
CA ASP A 22 22.97 0.62 9.57
C ASP A 22 21.80 0.67 10.55
N SER A 23 20.83 -0.23 10.34
CA SER A 23 19.63 -0.39 11.17
C SER A 23 19.94 -0.90 12.59
N THR A 24 21.18 -1.32 12.87
CA THR A 24 21.62 -1.67 14.22
C THR A 24 22.17 -0.48 15.01
N GLN A 25 22.42 0.67 14.36
CA GLN A 25 22.95 1.87 15.00
C GLN A 25 21.83 2.82 15.44
N PRO A 26 21.56 2.96 16.75
CA PRO A 26 20.45 3.78 17.24
C PRO A 26 20.56 5.24 16.79
N GLN A 27 21.77 5.78 16.67
CA GLN A 27 21.99 7.17 16.26
C GLN A 27 21.45 7.43 14.85
N GLN A 28 21.60 6.48 13.93
CA GLN A 28 21.07 6.62 12.57
C GLN A 28 19.54 6.50 12.56
N ILE A 29 19.00 5.58 13.35
CA ILE A 29 17.55 5.42 13.52
C ILE A 29 16.95 6.71 14.08
N PHE A 30 17.41 7.19 15.22
CA PHE A 30 16.84 8.39 15.87
C PHE A 30 17.00 9.66 15.06
N ARG A 31 17.97 9.72 14.14
CA ARG A 31 18.16 10.87 13.27
C ARG A 31 17.06 11.01 12.21
N TYR A 32 16.58 9.91 11.65
CA TYR A 32 15.67 9.94 10.49
C TYR A 32 14.26 9.44 10.83
N LEU A 33 14.14 8.45 11.73
CA LEU A 33 12.87 7.81 12.07
C LEU A 33 11.77 8.78 12.49
N PRO A 34 12.00 9.84 13.28
CA PRO A 34 10.91 10.75 13.68
C PRO A 34 10.19 11.40 12.50
N VAL A 35 10.93 11.83 11.46
CA VAL A 35 10.36 12.47 10.27
C VAL A 35 9.66 11.43 9.38
N LEU A 36 10.29 10.27 9.21
CA LEU A 36 9.73 9.17 8.42
C LEU A 36 8.42 8.65 9.04
N SER A 37 8.43 8.34 10.34
CA SER A 37 7.25 7.86 11.07
C SER A 37 6.14 8.90 11.13
N PHE A 38 6.47 10.19 11.27
CA PHE A 38 5.46 11.25 11.18
C PHE A 38 4.79 11.26 9.80
N THR A 39 5.59 11.20 8.73
CA THR A 39 5.08 11.24 7.36
C THR A 39 4.23 10.01 7.06
N GLU A 40 4.73 8.82 7.38
CA GLU A 40 4.01 7.55 7.21
C GLU A 40 2.69 7.55 7.99
N SER A 41 2.71 7.95 9.26
CA SER A 41 1.50 8.01 10.10
C SER A 41 0.48 8.99 9.54
N TYR A 42 0.93 10.08 8.90
CA TYR A 42 0.04 11.02 8.24
C TYR A 42 -0.61 10.40 7.01
N ILE A 43 0.17 9.71 6.16
CA ILE A 43 -0.34 9.03 4.97
C ILE A 43 -1.34 7.94 5.34
N TYR A 44 -1.03 7.08 6.32
CA TYR A 44 -2.00 6.06 6.76
C TYR A 44 -3.30 6.63 7.32
N GLN A 45 -3.26 7.81 7.96
CA GLN A 45 -4.49 8.49 8.36
C GLN A 45 -5.31 8.92 7.15
N LEU A 46 -4.66 9.34 6.06
CA LEU A 46 -5.32 9.67 4.80
C LEU A 46 -5.91 8.42 4.13
N ASP A 47 -5.18 7.30 4.10
CA ASP A 47 -5.70 6.01 3.58
C ASP A 47 -6.95 5.57 4.35
N SER A 48 -6.88 5.56 5.69
CA SER A 48 -8.04 5.24 6.54
C SER A 48 -9.22 6.19 6.34
N LEU A 49 -8.98 7.45 5.97
CA LEU A 49 -10.06 8.39 5.62
C LEU A 49 -10.66 8.04 4.25
N ASN A 50 -9.83 7.64 3.28
CA ASN A 50 -10.27 7.21 1.96
C ASN A 50 -11.20 5.98 2.03
N GLU A 51 -10.78 4.94 2.76
CA GLU A 51 -11.55 3.71 2.97
C GLU A 51 -12.89 3.99 3.68
N LYS A 52 -12.89 4.88 4.68
CA LYS A 52 -14.13 5.31 5.34
C LYS A 52 -15.07 6.02 4.38
N MET A 53 -14.57 6.81 3.43
CA MET A 53 -15.41 7.45 2.41
C MET A 53 -16.05 6.44 1.46
N LEU A 54 -15.31 5.41 1.07
CA LEU A 54 -15.87 4.28 0.31
C LEU A 54 -17.05 3.64 1.03
N ASN A 55 -16.86 3.35 2.31
CA ASN A 55 -17.86 2.71 3.13
C ASN A 55 -19.04 3.64 3.45
N SER A 56 -18.81 4.94 3.63
CA SER A 56 -19.87 5.92 3.94
C SER A 56 -20.92 6.03 2.83
N THR A 57 -20.54 5.83 1.57
CA THR A 57 -21.47 5.78 0.43
C THR A 57 -22.43 4.58 0.53
N SER A 58 -22.01 3.51 1.19
CA SER A 58 -22.82 2.33 1.51
C SER A 58 -23.60 2.50 2.84
N TYR A 59 -23.07 3.27 3.80
CA TYR A 59 -23.66 3.48 5.13
C TYR A 59 -24.68 4.63 5.23
N GLU A 60 -24.69 5.61 4.31
CA GLU A 60 -25.70 6.67 4.30
C GLU A 60 -27.13 6.12 4.12
N VAL A 61 -27.29 4.94 3.49
CA VAL A 61 -28.60 4.26 3.37
C VAL A 61 -29.00 3.55 4.67
N ALA A 62 -28.05 3.13 5.51
CA ALA A 62 -28.30 2.33 6.71
C ALA A 62 -28.39 3.14 8.02
N PHE A 63 -27.80 4.35 8.08
CA PHE A 63 -27.69 5.11 9.34
C PHE A 63 -28.76 6.19 9.56
N SER A 64 -29.75 6.29 8.68
CA SER A 64 -30.89 7.23 8.83
C SER A 64 -31.77 6.95 10.07
N GLU A 65 -31.49 5.92 10.87
CA GLU A 65 -32.32 5.54 12.02
C GLU A 65 -31.70 5.71 13.43
N ARG A 66 -30.42 6.10 13.60
CA ARG A 66 -29.88 6.36 14.95
C ARG A 66 -29.16 7.69 15.07
N GLY A 67 -29.93 8.69 15.49
CA GLY A 67 -29.42 9.98 15.92
C GLY A 67 -28.55 9.86 17.17
N SER A 68 -27.25 10.09 17.00
CA SER A 68 -26.37 10.74 17.98
C SER A 68 -24.95 10.85 17.40
N LYS A 69 -24.46 12.09 17.19
CA LYS A 69 -23.07 12.60 17.33
C LYS A 69 -22.78 13.79 16.40
N ASP A 70 -23.34 14.94 16.74
CA ASP A 70 -23.31 16.18 15.95
C ASP A 70 -21.95 16.92 15.93
N ALA A 71 -21.01 16.54 16.80
CA ALA A 71 -19.67 17.14 16.91
C ALA A 71 -18.60 16.32 16.17
N ASP A 72 -18.61 14.99 16.31
CA ASP A 72 -17.77 14.08 15.51
C ASP A 72 -18.11 14.24 14.02
N MET A 73 -19.40 14.32 13.66
CA MET A 73 -19.85 14.59 12.28
C MET A 73 -19.32 15.91 11.72
N ARG A 74 -19.20 16.97 12.52
CA ARG A 74 -18.68 18.27 12.08
C ARG A 74 -17.17 18.26 11.85
N LEU A 75 -16.41 17.61 12.73
CA LEU A 75 -14.98 17.39 12.55
C LEU A 75 -14.73 16.48 11.34
N ILE A 76 -15.46 15.37 11.23
CA ILE A 76 -15.40 14.46 10.07
C ILE A 76 -15.75 15.22 8.79
N SER A 77 -16.81 16.03 8.77
CA SER A 77 -17.20 16.87 7.62
C SER A 77 -16.13 17.91 7.26
N MET A 78 -15.49 18.53 8.25
CA MET A 78 -14.42 19.49 8.04
C MET A 78 -13.16 18.82 7.47
N PHE A 79 -12.73 17.69 8.05
CA PHE A 79 -11.61 16.89 7.54
C PHE A 79 -11.91 16.30 6.17
N HIS A 80 -13.15 15.89 5.92
CA HIS A 80 -13.62 15.42 4.62
C HIS A 80 -13.50 16.51 3.56
N ASN A 81 -13.84 17.77 3.87
CA ASN A 81 -13.66 18.88 2.93
C ASN A 81 -12.18 19.23 2.66
N VAL A 82 -11.30 19.06 3.65
CA VAL A 82 -9.85 19.25 3.45
C VAL A 82 -9.29 18.11 2.59
N PHE A 83 -9.61 16.87 2.95
CA PHE A 83 -9.21 15.66 2.23
C PHE A 83 -9.66 15.68 0.76
N LYS A 84 -10.91 16.11 0.50
CA LYS A 84 -11.50 16.09 -0.84
C LYS A 84 -10.86 17.09 -1.82
N ASN A 85 -10.25 18.15 -1.32
CA ASN A 85 -9.71 19.22 -2.17
C ASN A 85 -8.20 19.09 -2.39
N ASP A 86 -7.43 18.84 -1.33
CA ASP A 86 -5.97 18.78 -1.36
C ASP A 86 -5.45 18.07 -0.10
N PRO A 87 -5.48 16.72 -0.08
CA PRO A 87 -5.21 15.93 1.13
C PRO A 87 -3.77 16.07 1.61
N PHE A 88 -2.82 16.31 0.68
CA PHE A 88 -1.40 16.42 1.01
C PHE A 88 -0.94 17.82 1.40
N ARG A 89 -1.74 18.88 1.16
CA ARG A 89 -1.34 20.26 1.49
C ARG A 89 -0.74 20.45 2.88
N PRO A 90 -1.32 19.91 3.97
CA PRO A 90 -0.75 20.13 5.30
C PRO A 90 0.63 19.47 5.43
N LEU A 91 0.79 18.23 4.93
CA LEU A 91 2.09 17.54 4.92
C LEU A 91 3.11 18.27 4.04
N ALA A 92 2.72 18.66 2.83
CA ALA A 92 3.55 19.42 1.91
C ALA A 92 4.06 20.72 2.55
N GLY A 93 3.19 21.47 3.24
CA GLY A 93 3.57 22.69 3.95
C GLY A 93 4.57 22.45 5.08
N VAL A 94 4.41 21.36 5.85
CA VAL A 94 5.40 20.97 6.89
C VAL A 94 6.73 20.60 6.26
N LEU A 95 6.73 19.78 5.21
CA LEU A 95 7.96 19.38 4.52
C LEU A 95 8.66 20.58 3.87
N GLU A 96 7.91 21.50 3.26
CA GLU A 96 8.44 22.72 2.66
C GLU A 96 9.09 23.62 3.70
N PHE A 97 8.43 23.83 4.84
CA PHE A 97 8.96 24.62 5.95
C PHE A 97 10.31 24.09 6.47
N HIS A 98 10.49 22.77 6.44
CA HIS A 98 11.73 22.11 6.82
C HIS A 98 12.75 21.93 5.68
N GLY A 99 12.46 22.44 4.46
CA GLY A 99 13.33 22.30 3.30
C GLY A 99 13.43 20.86 2.76
N LEU A 100 12.43 20.03 3.07
CA LEU A 100 12.37 18.61 2.70
C LEU A 100 11.47 18.34 1.49
N LEU A 101 10.58 19.27 1.13
CA LEU A 101 9.71 19.10 -0.03
C LEU A 101 10.53 19.20 -1.32
N THR A 102 10.39 18.20 -2.18
CA THR A 102 10.99 18.19 -3.52
C THR A 102 9.91 17.95 -4.57
N LYS A 103 10.18 18.36 -5.81
CA LYS A 103 9.26 18.11 -6.95
C LYS A 103 8.92 16.63 -7.11
N ARG A 104 9.84 15.73 -6.78
CA ARG A 104 9.62 14.29 -6.90
C ARG A 104 8.71 13.76 -5.79
N ILE A 105 8.80 14.31 -4.58
CA ILE A 105 7.85 14.02 -3.49
C ILE A 105 6.45 14.53 -3.86
N GLU A 106 6.34 15.75 -4.41
CA GLU A 106 5.06 16.28 -4.89
C GLU A 106 4.43 15.41 -5.99
N GLN A 107 5.25 14.82 -6.86
CA GLN A 107 4.77 13.85 -7.85
C GLN A 107 4.24 12.57 -7.20
N GLN A 108 4.89 12.07 -6.15
CA GLN A 108 4.37 10.90 -5.42
C GLN A 108 3.08 11.20 -4.66
N PHE A 109 2.88 12.42 -4.15
CA PHE A 109 1.59 12.84 -3.60
C PHE A 109 0.47 12.77 -4.65
N LYS A 110 0.74 13.23 -5.87
CA LYS A 110 -0.22 13.11 -6.99
C LYS A 110 -0.50 11.65 -7.35
N CYS A 111 0.51 10.78 -7.28
CA CYS A 111 0.32 9.34 -7.45
C CYS A 111 -0.62 8.76 -6.37
N GLY A 112 -0.47 9.18 -5.11
CA GLY A 112 -1.38 8.78 -4.03
C GLY A 112 -2.81 9.28 -4.22
N GLU A 113 -2.99 10.53 -4.64
CA GLU A 113 -4.32 11.07 -4.98
C GLU A 113 -4.98 10.29 -6.13
N GLU A 114 -4.20 9.95 -7.16
CA GLU A 114 -4.65 9.14 -8.29
C GLU A 114 -4.99 7.71 -7.87
N TYR A 115 -4.17 7.09 -7.01
CA TYR A 115 -4.46 5.79 -6.41
C TYR A 115 -5.81 5.81 -5.69
N TRP A 116 -6.02 6.75 -4.77
CA TRP A 116 -7.28 6.82 -4.02
C TRP A 116 -8.48 7.06 -4.93
N ALA A 117 -8.32 7.81 -6.02
CA ALA A 117 -9.38 7.98 -7.01
C ALA A 117 -9.71 6.67 -7.74
N LEU A 118 -8.70 5.90 -8.14
CA LEU A 118 -8.86 4.58 -8.77
C LEU A 118 -9.49 3.58 -7.79
N GLU A 119 -8.96 3.47 -6.58
CA GLU A 119 -9.49 2.61 -5.52
C GLU A 119 -10.98 2.88 -5.29
N ARG A 120 -11.35 4.17 -5.14
CA ARG A 120 -12.76 4.55 -5.00
C ARG A 120 -13.59 4.11 -6.19
N GLY A 121 -13.13 4.41 -7.41
CA GLY A 121 -13.83 4.07 -8.65
C GLY A 121 -14.02 2.57 -8.84
N LEU A 122 -12.97 1.78 -8.61
CA LEU A 122 -12.95 0.33 -8.78
C LEU A 122 -13.86 -0.36 -7.76
N CYS A 123 -13.77 0.00 -6.49
CA CYS A 123 -14.62 -0.58 -5.45
C CYS A 123 -16.10 -0.20 -5.64
N SER A 124 -16.40 1.06 -6.01
CA SER A 124 -17.78 1.43 -6.37
C SER A 124 -18.29 0.68 -7.62
N ALA A 125 -17.43 0.43 -8.61
CA ALA A 125 -17.80 -0.33 -9.81
C ALA A 125 -18.20 -1.78 -9.50
N ILE A 126 -17.62 -2.42 -8.48
CA ILE A 126 -18.05 -3.74 -8.01
C ILE A 126 -19.48 -3.68 -7.49
N ILE A 127 -19.78 -2.74 -6.58
CA ILE A 127 -21.12 -2.56 -5.97
C ILE A 127 -22.16 -2.28 -7.05
N ASP A 128 -21.85 -1.35 -7.95
CA ASP A 128 -22.75 -0.93 -9.04
C ASP A 128 -22.82 -1.96 -10.18
N ARG A 129 -22.08 -3.07 -10.08
CA ARG A 129 -21.94 -4.11 -11.12
C ARG A 129 -21.52 -3.57 -12.49
N LYS A 130 -20.72 -2.50 -12.49
CA LYS A 130 -20.14 -1.91 -13.69
C LYS A 130 -18.98 -2.76 -14.22
N GLU A 131 -18.61 -2.51 -15.47
CA GLU A 131 -17.43 -3.10 -16.08
C GLU A 131 -16.16 -2.52 -15.43
N ILE A 132 -15.15 -3.36 -15.25
CA ILE A 132 -13.85 -2.99 -14.70
C ILE A 132 -12.79 -3.34 -15.75
N HIS A 133 -11.93 -2.39 -16.07
CA HIS A 133 -10.83 -2.57 -17.00
C HIS A 133 -9.56 -2.99 -16.26
N VAL A 134 -8.84 -3.97 -16.80
CA VAL A 134 -7.61 -4.49 -16.18
C VAL A 134 -6.52 -3.42 -16.11
N GLU A 135 -6.49 -2.49 -17.05
CA GLU A 135 -5.53 -1.39 -17.10
C GLU A 135 -5.62 -0.50 -15.86
N ASP A 136 -6.83 -0.20 -15.40
CA ASP A 136 -7.07 0.61 -14.20
C ASP A 136 -6.65 -0.14 -12.93
N VAL A 137 -6.88 -1.46 -12.88
CA VAL A 137 -6.48 -2.33 -11.76
C VAL A 137 -4.95 -2.43 -11.67
N ILE A 138 -4.28 -2.66 -12.80
CA ILE A 138 -2.81 -2.71 -12.87
C ILE A 138 -2.19 -1.36 -12.52
N LYS A 139 -2.82 -0.27 -12.95
CA LYS A 139 -2.38 1.07 -12.56
C LYS A 139 -2.56 1.30 -11.05
N ALA A 140 -3.69 0.91 -10.47
CA ALA A 140 -3.96 1.07 -9.05
C ALA A 140 -2.92 0.35 -8.18
N ILE A 141 -2.65 -0.93 -8.44
CA ILE A 141 -1.65 -1.69 -7.66
C ILE A 141 -0.24 -1.09 -7.77
N HIS A 142 0.14 -0.52 -8.91
CA HIS A 142 1.43 0.17 -9.06
C HIS A 142 1.51 1.52 -8.34
N LEU A 143 0.37 2.18 -8.12
CA LEU A 143 0.30 3.44 -7.39
C LEU A 143 0.10 3.22 -5.88
N LYS A 144 -0.40 2.06 -5.44
CA LYS A 144 -0.68 1.71 -4.03
C LYS A 144 0.52 1.98 -3.11
N SER A 145 1.73 1.62 -3.56
CA SER A 145 2.98 1.77 -2.79
C SER A 145 3.63 3.17 -2.83
N PHE A 146 2.88 4.23 -3.14
CA PHE A 146 3.43 5.59 -3.26
C PHE A 146 4.02 6.12 -1.95
N ASP A 147 3.47 5.67 -0.81
CA ASP A 147 3.89 6.03 0.54
C ASP A 147 5.34 5.63 0.79
N TYR A 148 5.73 4.40 0.42
CA TYR A 148 7.12 3.96 0.52
C TYR A 148 8.06 4.80 -0.32
N ARG A 149 7.62 5.21 -1.52
CA ARG A 149 8.42 6.06 -2.41
C ARG A 149 8.59 7.45 -1.82
N VAL A 150 7.56 8.02 -1.19
CA VAL A 150 7.66 9.28 -0.44
C VAL A 150 8.70 9.13 0.68
N LEU A 151 8.62 8.07 1.49
CA LEU A 151 9.55 7.83 2.60
C LEU A 151 11.00 7.66 2.11
N ASN A 152 11.19 6.92 1.02
CA ASN A 152 12.51 6.70 0.42
C ASN A 152 13.12 8.02 -0.12
N LEU A 153 12.32 8.84 -0.80
CA LEU A 153 12.73 10.16 -1.29
C LEU A 153 13.03 11.13 -0.15
N LEU A 154 12.22 11.10 0.91
CA LEU A 154 12.49 11.89 2.12
C LEU A 154 13.81 11.49 2.75
N LEU A 155 14.15 10.20 2.78
CA LEU A 155 15.42 9.75 3.33
C LEU A 155 16.62 10.23 2.49
N TYR A 156 16.52 10.27 1.16
CA TYR A 156 17.54 10.91 0.31
C TYR A 156 17.71 12.40 0.67
N GLN A 157 16.59 13.12 0.78
CA GLN A 157 16.60 14.55 1.09
C GLN A 157 17.15 14.85 2.49
N LEU A 158 16.78 14.07 3.50
CA LEU A 158 17.29 14.19 4.87
C LEU A 158 18.80 13.95 4.98
N ARG A 159 19.36 13.14 4.06
CA ARG A 159 20.78 12.85 3.97
C ARG A 159 21.55 13.85 3.10
N GLY A 160 20.84 14.69 2.33
CA GLY A 160 21.44 15.60 1.36
C GLY A 160 22.08 14.87 0.18
N GLU A 161 21.56 13.68 -0.17
CA GLU A 161 22.08 12.86 -1.27
C GLU A 161 21.18 12.96 -2.51
N GLN A 162 21.80 12.76 -3.68
CA GLN A 162 21.05 12.65 -4.92
C GLN A 162 20.30 11.32 -4.97
N VAL A 163 19.09 11.36 -5.51
CA VAL A 163 18.26 10.15 -5.69
C VAL A 163 18.97 9.21 -6.65
N ASN A 164 19.09 7.94 -6.26
CA ASN A 164 19.60 6.90 -7.14
C ASN A 164 18.44 6.27 -7.93
N GLU A 165 18.34 6.59 -9.23
CA GLU A 165 17.28 6.09 -10.09
C GLU A 165 17.25 4.56 -10.17
N LEU A 166 18.40 3.90 -10.16
CA LEU A 166 18.45 2.44 -10.16
C LEU A 166 17.78 1.85 -8.93
N HIS A 167 17.96 2.48 -7.76
CA HIS A 167 17.29 2.05 -6.53
C HIS A 167 15.78 2.27 -6.64
N MET A 168 15.35 3.44 -7.15
CA MET A 168 13.93 3.75 -7.33
C MET A 168 13.24 2.76 -8.26
N ASP A 169 13.86 2.45 -9.39
CA ASP A 169 13.30 1.52 -10.38
C ASP A 169 13.23 0.10 -9.82
N PHE A 170 14.26 -0.34 -9.09
CA PHE A 170 14.28 -1.66 -8.46
C PHE A 170 13.18 -1.78 -7.40
N LEU A 171 13.09 -0.78 -6.51
CA LEU A 171 12.11 -0.76 -5.44
C LEU A 171 10.69 -0.72 -6.00
N SER A 172 10.42 0.01 -7.07
CA SER A 172 9.09 0.01 -7.71
C SER A 172 8.62 -1.39 -8.15
N VAL A 173 9.53 -2.24 -8.64
CA VAL A 173 9.19 -3.63 -9.00
C VAL A 173 9.01 -4.50 -7.77
N SER A 174 9.89 -4.34 -6.77
CA SER A 174 9.81 -5.12 -5.55
C SER A 174 8.57 -4.78 -4.72
N GLU A 175 8.21 -3.51 -4.65
CA GLU A 175 7.01 -3.01 -3.99
C GLU A 175 5.76 -3.63 -4.62
N PHE A 176 5.67 -3.70 -5.96
CA PHE A 176 4.56 -4.36 -6.64
C PHE A 176 4.37 -5.82 -6.15
N LEU A 177 5.47 -6.58 -6.05
CA LEU A 177 5.39 -7.96 -5.55
C LEU A 177 4.95 -8.01 -4.07
N VAL A 178 5.39 -7.06 -3.26
CA VAL A 178 4.96 -6.94 -1.86
C VAL A 178 3.47 -6.60 -1.77
N GLU A 179 2.97 -5.63 -2.55
CA GLU A 179 1.54 -5.28 -2.57
C GLU A 179 0.67 -6.46 -3.02
N VAL A 180 1.10 -7.23 -4.02
CA VAL A 180 0.38 -8.45 -4.41
C VAL A 180 0.39 -9.49 -3.29
N ALA A 181 1.50 -9.63 -2.56
CA ALA A 181 1.57 -10.56 -1.44
C ALA A 181 0.67 -10.14 -0.27
N ASP A 182 0.68 -8.86 0.09
CA ASP A 182 -0.20 -8.27 1.11
C ASP A 182 -1.67 -8.46 0.69
N ASP A 183 -2.05 -8.14 -0.55
CA ASP A 183 -3.41 -8.38 -1.08
C ASP A 183 -3.84 -9.86 -1.03
N LEU A 184 -2.94 -10.80 -1.33
CA LEU A 184 -3.28 -12.23 -1.26
C LEU A 184 -3.49 -12.69 0.19
N PHE A 185 -2.80 -12.07 1.14
CA PHE A 185 -2.93 -12.36 2.55
C PHE A 185 -4.22 -11.76 3.14
N ASP A 186 -4.54 -10.52 2.80
CA ASP A 186 -5.70 -9.77 3.31
C ASP A 186 -6.99 -9.96 2.48
N TYR A 187 -6.97 -10.83 1.46
CA TYR A 187 -8.03 -11.00 0.46
C TYR A 187 -9.45 -11.12 1.02
N GLU A 188 -9.65 -11.95 2.05
CA GLU A 188 -10.97 -12.18 2.63
C GLU A 188 -11.48 -10.93 3.37
N ASP A 189 -10.60 -10.29 4.16
CA ASP A 189 -10.92 -9.09 4.92
C ASP A 189 -11.21 -7.91 3.98
N ASP A 190 -10.40 -7.74 2.92
CA ASP A 190 -10.61 -6.70 1.90
C ASP A 190 -11.95 -6.86 1.17
N VAL A 191 -12.36 -8.10 0.87
CA VAL A 191 -13.68 -8.37 0.28
C VAL A 191 -14.79 -7.97 1.25
N VAL A 192 -14.66 -8.29 2.54
CA VAL A 192 -15.66 -7.92 3.56
C VAL A 192 -15.77 -6.40 3.70
N GLU A 193 -14.63 -5.71 3.77
CA GLU A 193 -14.55 -4.26 4.00
C GLU A 193 -14.75 -3.41 2.75
N ASN A 194 -14.88 -4.05 1.58
CA ASN A 194 -14.98 -3.39 0.27
C ASN A 194 -13.73 -2.56 -0.08
N ASN A 195 -12.55 -3.02 0.35
CA ASN A 195 -11.27 -2.39 0.03
C ASN A 195 -10.76 -2.88 -1.34
N PHE A 196 -9.83 -2.13 -1.93
CA PHE A 196 -9.19 -2.54 -3.17
C PHE A 196 -8.28 -3.73 -2.90
N ASN A 197 -8.38 -4.74 -3.76
CA ASN A 197 -7.55 -5.93 -3.71
C ASN A 197 -7.38 -6.48 -5.13
N ILE A 198 -6.15 -6.74 -5.57
CA ILE A 198 -5.88 -7.14 -6.94
C ILE A 198 -6.54 -8.47 -7.31
N LEU A 199 -6.54 -9.46 -6.40
CA LEU A 199 -7.19 -10.75 -6.67
C LEU A 199 -8.70 -10.58 -6.79
N ARG A 200 -9.31 -9.77 -5.92
CA ARG A 200 -10.73 -9.42 -5.97
C ARG A 200 -11.11 -8.82 -7.32
N MET A 201 -10.33 -7.82 -7.79
CA MET A 201 -10.55 -7.21 -9.09
C MET A 201 -10.37 -8.21 -10.25
N PHE A 202 -9.36 -9.07 -10.17
CA PHE A 202 -9.14 -10.11 -11.17
C PHE A 202 -10.26 -11.14 -11.21
N VAL A 203 -10.82 -11.54 -10.06
CA VAL A 203 -12.00 -12.41 -10.00
C VAL A 203 -13.20 -11.73 -10.67
N ARG A 204 -13.39 -10.44 -10.45
CA ARG A 204 -14.48 -9.69 -11.09
C ARG A 204 -14.37 -9.62 -12.61
N ILE A 205 -13.16 -9.58 -13.16
CA ILE A 205 -12.89 -9.50 -14.61
C ILE A 205 -12.86 -10.90 -15.27
N TYR A 206 -12.16 -11.85 -14.65
CA TYR A 206 -11.80 -13.14 -15.26
C TYR A 206 -12.50 -14.35 -14.63
N GLY A 207 -13.27 -14.16 -13.56
CA GLY A 207 -13.92 -15.24 -12.81
C GLY A 207 -12.91 -16.27 -12.32
N ALA A 208 -13.20 -17.55 -12.54
CA ALA A 208 -12.34 -18.67 -12.12
C ALA A 208 -10.94 -18.66 -12.76
N SER A 209 -10.71 -17.89 -13.83
CA SER A 209 -9.39 -17.77 -14.48
C SER A 209 -8.47 -16.73 -13.81
N ALA A 210 -8.95 -16.02 -12.79
CA ALA A 210 -8.21 -14.97 -12.08
C ALA A 210 -6.82 -15.41 -11.59
N PRO A 211 -6.63 -16.58 -10.94
CA PRO A 211 -5.30 -17.02 -10.50
C PRO A 211 -4.30 -17.17 -11.65
N THR A 212 -4.75 -17.73 -12.78
CA THR A 212 -3.90 -17.91 -13.96
C THR A 212 -3.49 -16.58 -14.57
N MET A 213 -4.40 -15.59 -14.60
CA MET A 213 -4.09 -14.26 -15.10
C MET A 213 -3.16 -13.50 -14.16
N LEU A 214 -3.41 -13.54 -12.85
CA LEU A 214 -2.55 -12.89 -11.86
C LEU A 214 -1.14 -13.50 -11.85
N ALA A 215 -1.02 -14.83 -11.97
CA ALA A 215 0.26 -15.53 -12.03
C ALA A 215 1.15 -15.03 -13.18
N LYS A 216 0.57 -14.65 -14.34
CA LYS A 216 1.35 -14.08 -15.45
C LYS A 216 2.00 -12.75 -15.06
N HIS A 217 1.24 -11.85 -14.44
CA HIS A 217 1.77 -10.56 -13.97
C HIS A 217 2.84 -10.73 -12.89
N ILE A 218 2.64 -11.69 -11.97
CA ILE A 218 3.65 -12.04 -10.96
C ILE A 218 4.93 -12.55 -11.64
N THR A 219 4.83 -13.49 -12.58
CA THR A 219 6.01 -14.03 -13.28
C THR A 219 6.78 -12.93 -14.03
N GLU A 220 6.09 -12.06 -14.77
CA GLU A 220 6.73 -10.94 -15.46
C GLU A 220 7.46 -9.98 -14.49
N ALA A 221 6.84 -9.69 -13.34
CA ALA A 221 7.45 -8.86 -12.31
C ALA A 221 8.64 -9.56 -11.63
N GLU A 222 8.58 -10.87 -11.36
CA GLU A 222 9.68 -11.65 -10.82
C GLU A 222 10.86 -11.73 -11.79
N GLU A 223 10.61 -11.89 -13.09
CA GLU A 223 11.66 -11.84 -14.11
C GLU A 223 12.36 -10.48 -14.14
N LYS A 224 11.58 -9.40 -14.11
CA LYS A 224 12.12 -8.03 -14.03
C LYS A 224 12.89 -7.80 -12.74
N TYR A 225 12.34 -8.22 -11.60
CA TYR A 225 13.00 -8.15 -10.30
C TYR A 225 14.36 -8.86 -10.34
N ASN A 226 14.41 -10.09 -10.84
CA ASN A 226 15.64 -10.88 -10.94
C ASN A 226 16.66 -10.26 -11.89
N ALA A 227 16.22 -9.66 -12.99
CA ALA A 227 17.10 -8.95 -13.92
C ALA A 227 17.72 -7.72 -13.26
N MET A 228 16.91 -6.92 -12.55
CA MET A 228 17.36 -5.70 -11.89
C MET A 228 18.23 -5.96 -10.66
N LEU A 229 17.92 -7.00 -9.89
CA LEU A 229 18.71 -7.42 -8.74
C LEU A 229 20.18 -7.66 -9.09
N LYS A 230 20.44 -8.24 -10.28
CA LYS A 230 21.80 -8.47 -10.81
C LYS A 230 22.55 -7.18 -11.19
N THR A 231 21.83 -6.08 -11.35
CA THR A 231 22.42 -4.77 -11.70
C THR A 231 22.73 -3.92 -10.47
N LEU A 232 22.19 -4.28 -9.29
CA LEU A 232 22.54 -3.64 -8.03
C LEU A 232 23.98 -3.95 -7.63
N ASP A 233 24.54 -3.12 -6.75
CA ASP A 233 25.77 -3.44 -6.05
C ASP A 233 25.66 -4.83 -5.37
N SER A 234 26.73 -5.61 -5.44
CA SER A 234 26.70 -7.01 -5.00
C SER A 234 26.43 -7.15 -3.51
N GLN A 235 26.93 -6.23 -2.67
CA GLN A 235 26.67 -6.24 -1.25
C GLN A 235 25.24 -5.81 -0.95
N LEU A 236 24.73 -4.80 -1.65
CA LEU A 236 23.34 -4.37 -1.53
C LEU A 236 22.36 -5.49 -1.93
N SER A 237 22.60 -6.14 -3.06
CA SER A 237 21.80 -7.29 -3.52
C SER A 237 21.74 -8.40 -2.48
N LEU A 238 22.90 -8.77 -1.90
CA LEU A 238 22.97 -9.81 -0.87
C LEU A 238 22.23 -9.42 0.41
N ASN A 239 22.38 -8.17 0.84
CA ASN A 239 21.69 -7.66 2.02
C ASN A 239 20.17 -7.63 1.81
N TYR A 240 19.73 -7.24 0.62
CA TYR A 240 18.31 -7.20 0.28
C TYR A 240 17.69 -8.60 0.27
N GLN A 241 18.33 -9.56 -0.38
CA GLN A 241 17.87 -10.96 -0.38
C GLN A 241 17.76 -11.53 1.03
N ARG A 242 18.75 -11.29 1.91
CA ARG A 242 18.69 -11.71 3.31
C ARG A 242 17.50 -11.11 4.03
N ARG A 243 17.22 -9.82 3.81
CA ARG A 243 16.08 -9.13 4.41
C ARG A 243 14.74 -9.70 3.92
N CYS A 244 14.63 -10.05 2.63
CA CYS A 244 13.45 -10.73 2.09
C CYS A 244 13.24 -12.11 2.75
N GLU A 245 14.30 -12.89 2.98
CA GLU A 245 14.21 -14.15 3.70
C GLU A 245 13.76 -13.97 5.16
N GLU A 246 14.27 -12.94 5.84
CA GLU A 246 13.86 -12.59 7.21
C GLU A 246 12.38 -12.21 7.27
N ALA A 247 11.92 -11.32 6.38
CA ALA A 247 10.51 -10.93 6.27
C ALA A 247 9.61 -12.14 6.02
N THR A 248 10.02 -13.03 5.12
CA THR A 248 9.29 -14.25 4.79
C THR A 248 9.16 -15.19 6.01
N LYS A 249 10.22 -15.31 6.82
CA LYS A 249 10.20 -16.11 8.06
C LYS A 249 9.33 -15.47 9.14
N GLU A 250 9.38 -14.15 9.29
CA GLU A 250 8.52 -13.39 10.21
C GLU A 250 7.04 -13.55 9.86
N GLY A 251 6.72 -13.60 8.56
CA GLY A 251 5.39 -13.93 8.03
C GLY A 251 4.99 -15.41 8.16
N GLY A 252 5.78 -16.24 8.85
CA GLY A 252 5.44 -17.63 9.15
C GLY A 252 5.73 -18.64 8.04
N ASN A 253 6.32 -18.22 6.92
CA ASN A 253 6.64 -19.11 5.82
C ASN A 253 7.94 -19.92 6.10
N LYS A 254 7.90 -21.22 5.80
CA LYS A 254 9.01 -22.18 5.98
C LYS A 254 9.74 -22.52 4.68
N SER A 255 9.33 -21.94 3.55
CA SER A 255 9.97 -22.19 2.25
C SER A 255 11.40 -21.64 2.20
N GLY A 256 12.30 -22.33 1.52
CA GLY A 256 13.67 -21.85 1.27
C GLY A 256 13.79 -20.86 0.10
N HIS A 257 12.68 -20.41 -0.49
CA HIS A 257 12.69 -19.44 -1.59
C HIS A 257 12.76 -18.00 -1.05
N PRO A 258 13.65 -17.12 -1.55
CA PRO A 258 13.85 -15.77 -0.99
C PRO A 258 12.62 -14.86 -1.05
N LEU A 259 11.74 -15.06 -2.03
CA LEU A 259 10.46 -14.33 -2.18
C LEU A 259 9.27 -15.09 -1.57
N GLY A 260 9.51 -16.21 -0.88
CA GLY A 260 8.46 -17.08 -0.38
C GLY A 260 7.77 -17.89 -1.48
N THR A 261 6.57 -18.39 -1.16
CA THR A 261 5.70 -19.15 -2.06
C THR A 261 4.38 -18.42 -2.19
N TRP A 262 3.93 -18.18 -3.43
CA TRP A 262 2.61 -17.61 -3.69
C TRP A 262 1.51 -18.59 -3.29
N ASN A 263 0.66 -18.19 -2.34
CA ASN A 263 -0.52 -18.94 -1.94
C ASN A 263 -1.74 -18.14 -2.38
N ILE A 264 -2.48 -18.66 -3.36
CA ILE A 264 -3.74 -18.04 -3.80
C ILE A 264 -4.85 -18.52 -2.85
N PRO A 265 -5.53 -17.62 -2.13
CA PRO A 265 -6.64 -17.98 -1.26
C PRO A 265 -7.83 -18.52 -2.06
N PRO A 266 -8.78 -19.24 -1.41
CA PRO A 266 -10.00 -19.67 -2.06
C PRO A 266 -10.75 -18.50 -2.70
N LEU A 267 -11.17 -18.63 -3.96
CA LEU A 267 -11.80 -17.54 -4.68
C LEU A 267 -13.22 -17.25 -4.17
N ILE A 268 -13.50 -15.98 -3.93
CA ILE A 268 -14.84 -15.49 -3.63
C ILE A 268 -15.49 -15.02 -4.94
N LEU A 269 -16.27 -15.92 -5.56
CA LEU A 269 -16.96 -15.64 -6.84
C LEU A 269 -18.24 -14.81 -6.67
N ASP A 270 -18.84 -14.84 -5.48
CA ASP A 270 -20.05 -14.11 -5.12
C ASP A 270 -19.82 -13.41 -3.77
N GLU A 271 -19.47 -12.12 -3.83
CA GLU A 271 -19.18 -11.32 -2.63
C GLU A 271 -20.44 -11.08 -1.78
N GLU A 272 -21.63 -11.00 -2.40
CA GLU A 272 -22.88 -10.79 -1.66
C GLU A 272 -23.21 -12.03 -0.83
N LEU A 273 -23.11 -13.22 -1.43
CA LEU A 273 -23.29 -14.49 -0.73
C LEU A 273 -22.21 -14.70 0.35
N TYR A 274 -20.96 -14.34 0.06
CA TYR A 274 -19.86 -14.47 1.02
C TYR A 274 -20.07 -13.59 2.25
N ARG A 275 -20.38 -12.29 2.06
CA ARG A 275 -20.65 -11.36 3.17
C ARG A 275 -21.87 -11.78 3.98
N SER A 276 -22.93 -12.27 3.35
CA SER A 276 -24.14 -12.70 4.04
C SER A 276 -23.93 -13.98 4.88
N ASN A 277 -23.13 -14.93 4.41
CA ASN A 277 -22.77 -16.13 5.20
C ASN A 277 -21.94 -15.82 6.45
N LEU A 278 -21.17 -14.73 6.46
CA LEU A 278 -20.40 -14.31 7.63
C LEU A 278 -21.26 -13.65 8.71
N LEU A 279 -22.36 -13.01 8.31
CA LEU A 279 -23.30 -12.35 9.23
C LEU A 279 -24.26 -13.34 9.91
N ASP A 280 -24.55 -14.48 9.27
CA ASP A 280 -25.36 -15.57 9.83
C ASP A 280 -24.60 -16.92 9.84
N PRO A 281 -23.60 -17.10 10.72
CA PRO A 281 -22.94 -18.39 10.86
C PRO A 281 -23.93 -19.42 11.42
N LYS A 282 -24.21 -20.46 10.64
CA LYS A 282 -25.04 -21.61 11.07
C LYS A 282 -24.42 -22.36 12.25
#